data_AF-A0A1E2RWV8-F1
#
_entry.id   AF-A0A1E2RWV8-F1
#
_cell.length_a   1.000
_cell.length_b   1.000
_cell.length_c   1.000
_cell.angle_alpha   90.00
_cell.angle_beta   90.00
_cell.angle_gamma   90.00
#
_symmetry.space_group_name_H-M   'P 1'
#
loop_
_entity.id
_entity.type
_entity.pdbx_description
1 polymer ?
#
loop_
_entity_poly.entity_id
_entity_poly.type
_entity_poly.pdbx_seq_one_letter_code
_entity_poly.pdbx_strand_id
1 'polypeptide(L)' 'MRICVLLCLLAMLGATSAEAVTCKEFSSCEQAVRAWCAGVHPRADGDNDGIPCENVCPTRAKVEAIEESIGCSR' A
#
# COMPACT_ATOMS: atom_id res chain seq x y z
N MET A 1 7.51 9.42 47.87
CA MET A 1 7.90 10.49 46.92
C MET A 1 8.90 10.06 45.84
N ARG A 2 9.58 8.90 45.93
CA ARG A 2 10.51 8.40 44.88
C ARG A 2 9.90 7.41 43.89
N ILE A 3 8.73 6.83 44.23
CA ILE A 3 8.03 5.83 43.40
C ILE A 3 7.16 6.50 42.32
N CYS A 4 6.63 7.71 42.57
CA CYS A 4 5.78 8.42 41.59
C CYS A 4 6.55 8.95 40.35
N VAL A 5 7.87 9.17 40.42
CA VAL A 5 8.65 9.73 39.29
C VAL A 5 9.02 8.65 38.27
N LEU A 6 9.21 7.40 38.71
CA LEU A 6 9.57 6.26 37.84
C LEU A 6 8.42 5.76 36.96
N LEU A 7 7.16 6.10 37.29
CA LEU A 7 5.97 5.69 36.54
C LEU A 7 5.66 6.56 35.32
N CYS A 8 6.32 7.71 35.15
CA CYS A 8 6.02 8.67 34.07
C CYS A 8 6.84 8.43 32.79
N LEU A 9 7.93 7.66 32.85
CA LEU A 9 8.89 7.48 31.74
C LEU A 9 8.46 6.42 30.70
N LEU A 10 7.38 5.67 30.93
CA LEU A 10 6.94 4.57 30.07
C LEU A 10 5.76 4.91 29.13
N ALA A 11 5.26 6.15 29.14
CA ALA A 11 4.01 6.51 28.46
C ALA A 11 4.15 7.07 27.03
N MET A 12 5.36 7.10 26.45
CA MET A 12 5.62 7.65 25.11
C MET A 12 5.74 6.56 24.03
N LEU A 13 4.89 5.53 24.04
CA LEU A 13 4.73 4.68 22.86
C LEU A 13 3.89 5.46 21.85
N GLY A 14 4.56 6.14 20.93
CA GLY A 14 3.96 7.00 19.92
C GLY A 14 2.92 6.29 19.06
N ALA A 15 1.79 6.96 18.83
CA ALA A 15 0.81 6.55 17.83
C ALA A 15 1.45 6.68 16.44
N THR A 16 1.68 5.55 15.77
CA THR A 16 2.07 5.55 14.35
C THR A 16 0.82 5.75 13.52
N SER A 17 0.64 6.93 12.93
CA SER A 17 -0.39 7.14 11.90
C SER A 17 -0.07 6.25 10.70
N ALA A 18 -0.91 5.24 10.45
CA ALA A 18 -0.85 4.50 9.20
C ALA A 18 -1.45 5.38 8.10
N GLU A 19 -0.61 6.17 7.42
CA GLU A 19 -1.01 6.93 6.24
C GLU A 19 -1.43 5.92 5.15
N ALA A 20 -2.63 6.09 4.60
CA ALA A 20 -3.11 5.20 3.55
C ALA A 20 -2.37 5.49 2.25
N VAL A 21 -1.71 4.47 1.69
CA VAL A 21 -1.05 4.57 0.39
C VAL A 21 -2.07 4.99 -0.67
N THR A 22 -1.70 5.93 -1.54
CA THR A 22 -2.54 6.41 -2.65
C THR A 22 -1.88 6.17 -3.99
N CYS A 23 -2.67 6.07 -5.05
CA CYS A 23 -2.17 5.86 -6.41
C CYS A 23 -1.15 6.93 -6.89
N LYS A 24 -1.18 8.13 -6.32
CA LYS A 24 -0.25 9.22 -6.65
C LYS A 24 1.18 8.99 -6.16
N GLU A 25 1.38 8.06 -5.22
CA GLU A 25 2.70 7.77 -4.64
C GLU A 25 3.49 6.76 -5.47
N PHE A 26 2.84 5.98 -6.33
CA PHE A 26 3.53 5.03 -7.20
C PHE A 26 4.18 5.73 -8.38
N SER A 27 5.45 5.38 -8.65
CA SER A 27 6.19 5.91 -9.80
C SER A 27 6.15 4.98 -11.03
N SER A 28 5.58 3.79 -10.91
CA SER A 28 5.49 2.81 -11.99
C SER A 28 4.33 1.85 -11.81
N CYS A 29 3.83 1.29 -12.94
CA CYS A 29 2.79 0.27 -12.92
C CYS A 29 3.20 -0.95 -12.08
N GLU A 30 4.48 -1.35 -12.13
CA GLU A 30 4.95 -2.51 -11.37
C GLU A 30 4.80 -2.32 -9.86
N GLN A 31 5.10 -1.13 -9.32
CA GLN A 31 4.89 -0.84 -7.90
C GLN A 31 3.40 -0.90 -7.54
N ALA A 32 2.54 -0.32 -8.39
CA ALA A 32 1.10 -0.34 -8.16
C ALA A 32 0.53 -1.77 -8.17
N VAL A 33 0.91 -2.59 -9.16
CA VAL A 33 0.49 -3.99 -9.25
C VAL A 33 0.99 -4.80 -8.05
N ARG A 34 2.26 -4.64 -7.64
CA ARG A 34 2.79 -5.30 -6.44
C ARG A 34 2.03 -4.93 -5.18
N ALA A 35 1.75 -3.64 -4.98
CA ALA A 35 1.01 -3.15 -3.81
C ALA A 35 -0.45 -3.62 -3.81
N TRP A 36 -1.08 -3.65 -4.98
CA TRP A 36 -2.43 -4.18 -5.15
C TRP A 36 -2.45 -5.68 -4.85
N CYS A 37 -1.63 -6.48 -5.53
CA CYS A 37 -1.48 -7.92 -5.32
C CYS A 37 -1.21 -8.28 -3.85
N ALA A 38 -0.29 -7.58 -3.18
CA ALA A 38 0.03 -7.78 -1.77
C ALA A 38 -1.10 -7.39 -0.80
N GLY A 39 -2.17 -6.75 -1.29
CA GLY A 39 -3.29 -6.28 -0.46
C GLY A 39 -2.97 -5.04 0.38
N VAL A 40 -1.82 -4.40 0.15
CA VAL A 40 -1.42 -3.15 0.81
C VAL A 40 -2.27 -1.97 0.30
N HIS A 41 -2.61 -1.99 -0.99
CA HIS A 41 -3.51 -1.01 -1.59
C HIS A 41 -4.72 -1.71 -2.24
N PRO A 42 -5.70 -2.20 -1.45
CA PRO A 42 -6.79 -3.02 -1.98
C PRO A 42 -7.75 -2.25 -2.90
N ARG A 43 -7.80 -0.92 -2.79
CA ARG A 43 -8.62 -0.03 -3.65
C ARG A 43 -7.82 0.56 -4.82
N ALA A 44 -6.71 -0.06 -5.20
CA ALA A 44 -5.92 0.39 -6.35
C ALA A 44 -6.72 0.33 -7.66
N ASP A 45 -7.53 -0.72 -7.81
CA ASP A 45 -8.54 -0.87 -8.87
C ASP A 45 -9.91 -0.51 -8.25
N GLY A 46 -10.33 0.73 -8.45
CA GLY A 46 -11.51 1.29 -7.76
C GLY A 46 -12.83 0.99 -8.47
N ASP A 47 -12.77 0.85 -9.79
CA ASP A 47 -13.87 0.58 -10.70
C ASP A 47 -13.96 -0.88 -11.15
N ASN A 48 -12.99 -1.71 -10.76
CA ASN A 48 -12.93 -3.17 -10.95
C ASN A 48 -12.84 -3.55 -12.44
N ASP A 49 -12.11 -2.76 -13.22
CA ASP A 49 -11.85 -3.04 -14.63
C ASP A 49 -10.57 -3.89 -14.83
N GLY A 50 -9.88 -4.18 -13.73
CA GLY A 50 -8.63 -4.92 -13.71
C GLY A 50 -7.39 -4.05 -13.91
N ILE A 51 -7.49 -2.73 -13.80
CA ILE A 51 -6.37 -1.80 -13.99
C ILE A 51 -6.11 -1.00 -12.70
N PRO A 52 -5.15 -1.43 -11.84
CA PRO A 52 -4.83 -0.70 -10.64
C PRO A 52 -4.11 0.61 -10.95
N CYS A 53 -4.56 1.71 -10.35
CA CYS A 53 -3.91 3.02 -10.43
C CYS A 53 -3.54 3.43 -11.86
N GLU A 54 -4.55 3.74 -12.68
CA GLU A 54 -4.41 4.07 -14.10
C GLU A 54 -3.41 5.21 -14.41
N ASN A 55 -3.09 6.06 -13.43
CA ASN A 55 -2.05 7.08 -13.58
C ASN A 55 -0.66 6.50 -13.90
N VAL A 56 -0.40 5.23 -13.54
CA VAL A 56 0.84 4.53 -13.88
C VAL A 56 0.62 3.25 -14.70
N CYS A 57 -0.57 2.65 -14.66
CA CYS A 57 -0.94 1.48 -15.45
C CYS A 57 -1.86 1.85 -16.61
N PRO A 58 -1.36 2.00 -17.85
CA PRO A 58 -2.15 2.52 -18.97
C PRO A 58 -3.10 1.51 -19.62
N THR A 59 -2.89 0.20 -19.41
CA THR A 59 -3.68 -0.86 -20.06
C THR A 59 -3.73 -2.13 -19.22
N ARG A 60 -4.82 -2.89 -19.34
CA ARG A 60 -4.98 -4.23 -18.75
C ARG A 60 -3.88 -5.21 -19.19
N ALA A 61 -3.49 -5.20 -20.47
CA ALA A 61 -2.42 -6.07 -20.97
C ALA A 61 -1.07 -5.86 -20.26
N LYS A 62 -0.76 -4.62 -19.85
CA LYS A 62 0.47 -4.34 -19.09
C LYS A 62 0.39 -4.85 -17.65
N VAL A 63 -0.80 -4.78 -17.04
CA VAL A 63 -1.06 -5.33 -15.71
C VAL A 63 -0.87 -6.84 -15.74
N GLU A 64 -1.51 -7.53 -16.68
CA GLU A 64 -1.44 -8.99 -16.84
C GLU A 64 0.00 -9.48 -17.04
N ALA A 65 0.79 -8.79 -17.87
CA ALA A 65 2.21 -9.14 -18.07
C ALA A 65 3.03 -9.01 -16.76
N ILE A 66 2.70 -8.05 -15.90
CA ILE A 66 3.34 -7.89 -14.59
C ILE A 66 2.85 -8.96 -13.62
N GLU A 67 1.54 -9.23 -13.59
CA GLU A 67 0.94 -10.28 -12.76
C GLU A 67 1.57 -11.65 -13.04
N GLU A 68 1.73 -12.02 -14.32
CA GLU A 68 2.42 -13.24 -14.75
C GLU A 68 3.89 -13.24 -14.27
N SER A 69 4.60 -12.13 -14.47
CA SER A 69 6.00 -11.98 -14.06
C SER A 69 6.21 -12.13 -12.55
N ILE A 70 5.26 -11.67 -11.73
CA ILE A 70 5.36 -11.71 -10.26
C ILE A 70 4.62 -12.90 -9.63
N GLY A 71 3.93 -13.72 -10.43
CA GLY A 71 3.14 -14.85 -9.94
C GLY A 71 1.91 -14.43 -9.11
N CYS A 72 1.27 -13.33 -9.48
CA CYS A 72 0.01 -12.87 -8.90
C CYS A 72 -1.16 -13.16 -9.84
N SER A 73 -2.37 -13.32 -9.31
CA SER A 73 -3.60 -13.47 -10.11
C SER A 73 -4.75 -12.82 -9.34
N ARG A 74 -5.01 -11.53 -9.58
CA ARG A 74 -6.13 -10.80 -8.98
C ARG A 74 -7.30 -10.62 -9.96
#